data_AF-A0A2D7TC19-F1
#
_entry.id   AF-A0A2D7TC19-F1
#
_cell.length_a   1.000
_cell.length_b   1.000
_cell.length_c   1.000
_cell.angle_alpha   90.00
_cell.angle_beta   90.00
_cell.angle_gamma   90.00
#
_symmetry.space_group_name_H-M   'P 1'
#
loop_
_entity.id
_entity.type
_entity.pdbx_description
1 polymer ?
#
loop_
_entity_poly.entity_id
_entity_poly.type
_entity_poly.pdbx_seq_one_letter_code
_entity_poly.pdbx_strand_id
1 'polypeptide(L)'
;MFSSFFEGLNMINIFDKFLEKIEDFFTAFSAFAIFILMITATVQIISRKVLNMPIPGYIDFAEQSIAIFAFIAIAYCQRLGGHVRMEIFLSALNGRPKWIAEAIQTVATIFVISVLTYYSFKHFQRAWIIGDSTIDIQLPTWPSKLMIPLAFSLLTLRLCVQLAGYIRLIVDPKLQPIGVPIIVDIENQAKQEASQLDNIK
;
A
#
# COMPACT_ATOMS: atom_id res chain seq x y z
N MET A 1 -1.20 -10.10 34.77
CA MET A 1 -0.51 -9.05 33.99
C MET A 1 0.30 -9.63 32.82
N PHE A 2 0.98 -10.78 32.98
CA PHE A 2 1.75 -11.40 31.89
C PHE A 2 0.89 -12.15 30.85
N SER A 3 -0.24 -12.77 31.23
CA SER A 3 -1.12 -13.45 30.25
C SER A 3 -1.90 -12.49 29.35
N SER A 4 -2.41 -11.38 29.89
CA SER A 4 -3.07 -10.32 29.09
C SER A 4 -2.11 -9.68 28.07
N PHE A 5 -0.82 -9.63 28.41
CA PHE A 5 0.21 -9.15 27.50
C PHE A 5 0.50 -10.13 26.34
N PHE A 6 0.51 -11.44 26.63
CA PHE A 6 0.70 -12.49 25.61
C PHE A 6 -0.54 -12.65 24.70
N GLU A 7 -1.74 -12.46 25.25
CA GLU A 7 -2.99 -12.41 24.47
C GLU A 7 -3.00 -11.22 23.50
N GLY A 8 -2.60 -10.03 23.96
CA GLY A 8 -2.46 -8.85 23.08
C GLY A 8 -1.43 -9.05 21.96
N LEU A 9 -0.34 -9.75 22.24
CA LEU A 9 0.70 -10.17 21.30
C LEU A 9 0.16 -11.09 20.20
N ASN A 10 -0.62 -12.09 20.58
CA ASN A 10 -1.24 -13.03 19.64
C ASN A 10 -2.30 -12.34 18.79
N MET A 11 -3.10 -11.43 19.37
CA MET A 11 -4.10 -10.67 18.62
C MET A 11 -3.47 -9.79 17.52
N ILE A 12 -2.42 -9.02 17.83
CA ILE A 12 -1.75 -8.16 16.84
C ILE A 12 -1.16 -9.01 15.70
N ASN A 13 -0.51 -10.14 16.03
CA ASN A 13 0.03 -11.06 15.03
C ASN A 13 -1.04 -11.64 14.10
N ILE A 14 -2.21 -12.00 14.64
CA ILE A 14 -3.32 -12.53 13.85
C ILE A 14 -3.88 -11.46 12.92
N PHE A 15 -4.08 -10.24 13.43
CA PHE A 15 -4.56 -9.11 12.63
C PHE A 15 -3.57 -8.70 11.53
N ASP A 16 -2.27 -8.66 11.84
CA ASP A 16 -1.22 -8.36 10.87
C ASP A 16 -1.20 -9.41 9.75
N LYS A 17 -1.18 -10.70 10.08
CA LYS A 17 -1.25 -11.79 9.09
C LYS A 17 -2.53 -11.81 8.27
N PHE A 18 -3.65 -11.42 8.87
CA PHE A 18 -4.93 -11.34 8.17
C PHE A 18 -4.92 -10.18 7.15
N LEU A 19 -4.45 -9.00 7.57
CA LEU A 19 -4.25 -7.85 6.69
C LEU A 19 -3.25 -8.17 5.58
N GLU A 20 -2.18 -8.90 5.91
CA GLU A 20 -1.17 -9.35 4.97
C GLU A 20 -1.78 -10.16 3.83
N LYS A 21 -2.61 -11.17 4.15
CA LYS A 21 -3.30 -11.97 3.13
C LYS A 21 -4.25 -11.15 2.27
N ILE A 22 -4.96 -10.19 2.86
CA ILE A 22 -5.86 -9.31 2.12
C ILE A 22 -5.05 -8.47 1.14
N GLU A 23 -3.98 -7.83 1.61
CA GLU A 23 -3.14 -6.99 0.76
C GLU A 23 -2.45 -7.79 -0.34
N ASP A 24 -1.96 -8.99 -0.05
CA ASP A 24 -1.34 -9.87 -1.06
C ASP A 24 -2.36 -10.25 -2.15
N PHE A 25 -3.61 -10.51 -1.76
CA PHE A 25 -4.70 -10.75 -2.71
C PHE A 25 -4.97 -9.52 -3.59
N PHE A 26 -5.04 -8.32 -3.00
CA PHE A 26 -5.23 -7.08 -3.75
C PHE A 26 -4.06 -6.78 -4.69
N THR A 27 -2.82 -7.02 -4.25
CA THR A 27 -1.62 -6.87 -5.09
C THR A 27 -1.62 -7.86 -6.24
N ALA A 28 -1.94 -9.12 -6.00
CA ALA A 28 -2.05 -10.14 -7.05
C ALA A 28 -3.15 -9.77 -8.07
N PHE A 29 -4.30 -9.30 -7.59
CA PHE A 29 -5.39 -8.82 -8.43
C PHE A 29 -4.98 -7.62 -9.29
N SER A 30 -4.26 -6.67 -8.69
CA SER A 30 -3.69 -5.50 -9.36
C SER A 30 -2.70 -5.88 -10.46
N ALA A 31 -1.76 -6.79 -10.18
CA ALA A 31 -0.82 -7.31 -11.16
C ALA A 31 -1.53 -8.01 -12.34
N PHE A 32 -2.57 -8.80 -12.04
CA PHE A 32 -3.39 -9.45 -13.06
C PHE A 32 -4.15 -8.43 -13.93
N ALA A 33 -4.70 -7.37 -13.33
CA ALA A 33 -5.38 -6.30 -14.05
C ALA A 33 -4.43 -5.54 -14.99
N ILE A 34 -3.21 -5.24 -14.54
CA ILE A 34 -2.16 -4.62 -15.37
C ILE A 34 -1.84 -5.52 -16.57
N PHE A 35 -1.70 -6.82 -16.35
CA PHE A 35 -1.42 -7.77 -17.42
C PHE A 35 -2.53 -7.79 -18.49
N ILE A 36 -3.80 -7.82 -18.07
CA ILE A 36 -4.95 -7.74 -19.00
C ILE A 36 -4.94 -6.42 -19.77
N LEU A 37 -4.65 -5.30 -19.12
CA LEU A 37 -4.55 -4.01 -19.81
C LEU A 37 -3.43 -4.01 -20.84
N MET A 38 -2.26 -4.57 -20.54
CA MET A 38 -1.16 -4.65 -21.51
C MET A 38 -1.55 -5.43 -22.78
N ILE A 39 -2.29 -6.54 -22.61
CA ILE A 39 -2.81 -7.31 -23.74
C ILE A 39 -3.81 -6.46 -24.53
N THR A 40 -4.77 -5.85 -23.85
CA THR A 40 -5.82 -5.04 -24.49
C THR A 40 -5.23 -3.84 -25.22
N ALA A 41 -4.20 -3.21 -24.66
CA ALA A 41 -3.42 -2.12 -25.28
C ALA A 41 -2.77 -2.57 -26.58
N THR A 42 -2.14 -3.74 -26.55
CA THR A 42 -1.44 -4.30 -27.71
C THR A 42 -2.44 -4.62 -28.82
N VAL A 43 -3.58 -5.25 -28.47
CA VAL A 43 -4.67 -5.54 -29.41
C VAL A 43 -5.24 -4.26 -30.01
N GLN A 44 -5.42 -3.20 -29.21
CA GLN A 44 -5.88 -1.90 -29.71
C GLN A 44 -4.91 -1.31 -30.74
N ILE A 45 -3.60 -1.33 -30.47
CA ILE A 45 -2.59 -0.81 -31.40
C ILE A 45 -2.58 -1.62 -32.71
N ILE A 46 -2.67 -2.95 -32.63
CA ILE A 46 -2.73 -3.84 -33.79
C ILE A 46 -4.02 -3.59 -34.59
N SER A 47 -5.18 -3.56 -33.94
CA SER A 47 -6.48 -3.31 -34.58
C SER A 47 -6.50 -1.95 -35.28
N ARG A 48 -5.93 -0.92 -34.65
CA ARG A 48 -5.83 0.41 -35.24
C ARG A 48 -4.94 0.44 -36.48
N LYS A 49 -3.80 -0.26 -36.46
CA LYS A 49 -2.85 -0.27 -37.59
C LYS A 49 -3.27 -1.19 -38.75
N VAL A 50 -3.91 -2.32 -38.46
CA VAL A 50 -4.22 -3.36 -39.46
C VAL A 50 -5.64 -3.26 -39.98
N LEU A 51 -6.61 -3.01 -39.09
CA LEU A 51 -8.04 -3.02 -39.43
C LEU A 51 -8.62 -1.60 -39.60
N ASN A 52 -7.84 -0.56 -39.29
CA ASN A 52 -8.26 0.85 -39.28
C ASN A 52 -9.53 1.11 -38.44
N MET A 53 -9.89 0.15 -37.57
CA MET A 53 -11.01 0.20 -36.64
C MET A 53 -10.43 0.30 -35.22
N PRO A 54 -10.38 1.52 -34.64
CA PRO A 54 -9.99 1.67 -33.24
C PRO A 54 -11.10 1.10 -32.35
N ILE A 55 -10.69 0.48 -31.24
CA ILE A 55 -11.62 0.04 -30.19
C ILE A 55 -12.17 1.30 -29.51
N PRO A 56 -13.48 1.63 -29.61
CA PRO A 56 -14.06 2.78 -28.93
C PRO A 56 -13.99 2.58 -27.40
N GLY A 57 -13.71 3.65 -26.65
CA GLY A 57 -13.66 3.66 -25.18
C GLY A 57 -12.56 2.83 -24.52
N TYR A 58 -11.53 2.38 -25.26
CA TYR A 58 -10.34 1.77 -24.65
C TYR A 58 -9.66 2.71 -23.62
N ILE A 59 -9.62 4.01 -23.90
CA ILE A 59 -8.99 5.02 -23.04
C ILE A 59 -9.69 5.05 -21.68
N ASP A 60 -11.02 5.01 -21.68
CA ASP A 60 -11.85 4.98 -20.47
C ASP A 60 -11.54 3.75 -19.59
N PHE A 61 -11.42 2.57 -20.20
CA PHE A 61 -11.06 1.34 -19.51
C PHE A 61 -9.63 1.39 -18.94
N ALA A 62 -8.69 1.93 -19.71
CA ALA A 62 -7.31 2.08 -19.27
C ALA A 62 -7.20 3.05 -18.10
N GLU A 63 -7.85 4.23 -18.18
CA GLU A 63 -7.84 5.25 -17.13
C GLU A 63 -8.46 4.73 -15.82
N GLN A 64 -9.62 4.08 -15.92
CA GLN A 64 -10.28 3.46 -14.77
C GLN A 64 -9.40 2.40 -14.11
N SER A 65 -8.69 1.60 -14.90
CA SER A 65 -7.84 0.53 -14.38
C SER A 65 -6.55 1.06 -13.77
N ILE A 66 -5.93 2.10 -14.36
CA ILE A 66 -4.75 2.80 -13.82
C ILE A 66 -5.01 3.33 -12.43
N ALA A 67 -6.16 3.97 -12.21
CA ALA A 67 -6.53 4.44 -10.89
C ALA A 67 -6.56 3.28 -9.87
N ILE A 68 -7.20 2.16 -10.22
CA ILE A 68 -7.36 1.01 -9.31
C ILE A 68 -6.02 0.43 -8.89
N PHE A 69 -5.16 0.06 -9.85
CA PHE A 69 -3.89 -0.58 -9.51
C PHE A 69 -2.88 0.38 -8.88
N ALA A 70 -2.90 1.67 -9.23
CA ALA A 70 -1.97 2.66 -8.68
C ALA A 70 -2.19 2.86 -7.17
N PHE A 71 -3.43 2.98 -6.71
CA PHE A 71 -3.71 3.15 -5.28
C PHE A 71 -3.46 1.87 -4.47
N ILE A 72 -3.70 0.69 -5.05
CA ILE A 72 -3.32 -0.59 -4.44
C ILE A 72 -1.79 -0.69 -4.31
N ALA A 73 -1.05 -0.30 -5.36
CA ALA A 73 0.41 -0.28 -5.34
C ALA A 73 0.98 0.66 -4.28
N ILE A 74 0.36 1.84 -4.07
CA ILE A 74 0.76 2.77 -3.00
C ILE A 74 0.59 2.13 -1.62
N ALA A 75 -0.51 1.42 -1.37
CA ALA A 75 -0.73 0.73 -0.11
C ALA A 75 0.32 -0.38 0.12
N TYR A 76 0.68 -1.13 -0.92
CA TYR A 76 1.75 -2.12 -0.86
C TYR A 76 3.14 -1.51 -0.61
N CYS A 77 3.46 -0.39 -1.27
CA CYS A 77 4.71 0.33 -1.02
C CYS A 77 4.83 0.86 0.41
N GLN A 78 3.73 1.31 1.02
CA GLN A 78 3.71 1.70 2.43
C GLN A 78 4.01 0.51 3.34
N ARG A 79 3.49 -0.69 3.04
CA ARG A 79 3.79 -1.91 3.79
C ARG A 79 5.28 -2.25 3.78
N LEU A 80 5.93 -2.12 2.63
CA LEU A 80 7.39 -2.31 2.52
C LEU A 80 8.17 -1.22 3.28
N GLY A 81 7.47 -0.19 3.77
CA GLY A 81 8.05 0.86 4.56
C GLY A 81 8.82 1.90 3.75
N GLY A 82 8.66 1.88 2.42
CA GLY A 82 9.33 2.78 1.48
C GLY A 82 8.70 4.17 1.38
N HIS A 83 7.67 4.47 2.17
CA HIS A 83 6.99 5.77 2.11
C HIS A 83 7.65 6.78 3.06
N VAL A 84 8.31 7.79 2.47
CA VAL A 84 8.91 9.00 3.08
C VAL A 84 9.33 8.80 4.55
N ARG A 85 10.06 7.71 4.84
CA ARG A 85 10.81 7.61 6.09
C ARG A 85 12.09 8.39 5.89
N MET A 86 12.33 9.34 6.77
CA MET A 86 13.56 10.12 6.74
C MET A 86 14.68 9.26 7.34
N GLU A 87 15.16 8.27 6.59
CA GLU A 87 16.11 7.26 7.08
C GLU A 87 17.42 7.89 7.55
N ILE A 88 17.85 8.98 6.92
CA ILE A 88 19.06 9.72 7.28
C ILE A 88 18.99 10.24 8.72
N PHE A 89 17.82 10.69 9.17
CA PHE A 89 17.62 11.18 10.55
C PHE A 89 17.42 10.04 11.55
N LEU A 90 16.84 8.92 11.11
CA LEU A 90 16.65 7.73 11.95
C LEU A 90 17.96 6.96 12.19
N SER A 91 18.86 6.89 11.20
CA SER A 91 20.17 6.24 11.35
C SER A 91 21.10 6.97 12.32
N ALA A 92 20.86 8.26 12.56
CA ALA A 92 21.60 9.04 13.56
C ALA A 92 21.09 8.82 15.01
N LEU A 93 19.91 8.21 15.19
CA LEU A 93 19.25 8.05 16.49
C LEU A 93 19.32 6.59 16.97
N ASN A 94 19.93 6.37 18.14
CA ASN A 94 20.02 5.06 18.77
C ASN A 94 19.10 4.94 19.99
N GLY A 95 18.35 3.83 20.09
CA GLY A 95 17.54 3.48 21.25
C GLY A 95 16.10 4.03 21.23
N ARG A 96 15.60 4.47 22.39
CA ARG A 96 14.22 4.96 22.58
C ARG A 96 13.80 6.16 21.70
N PRO A 97 14.65 7.18 21.42
CA PRO A 97 14.22 8.32 20.60
C PRO A 97 13.94 7.94 19.14
N LYS A 98 14.57 6.88 18.61
CA LYS A 98 14.26 6.36 17.27
C LYS A 98 12.81 5.91 17.15
N TRP A 99 12.35 5.11 18.12
CA TRP A 99 10.97 4.61 18.16
C TRP A 99 9.93 5.72 18.34
N ILE A 100 10.26 6.76 19.10
CA ILE A 100 9.39 7.94 19.27
C ILE A 100 9.28 8.72 17.95
N ALA A 101 10.39 8.94 17.25
CA ALA A 101 10.38 9.61 15.95
C ALA A 101 9.54 8.81 14.92
N GLU A 102 9.69 7.49 14.87
CA GLU A 102 8.89 6.60 14.01
C GLU A 102 7.40 6.64 14.37
N ALA A 103 7.04 6.67 15.66
CA ALA A 103 5.66 6.80 16.10
C ALA A 103 5.05 8.15 15.69
N ILE A 104 5.77 9.26 15.88
CA ILE A 104 5.30 10.60 15.48
C ILE A 104 5.09 10.67 13.97
N GLN A 105 6.04 10.14 13.19
CA GLN A 105 5.90 10.08 11.74
C GLN A 105 4.66 9.26 11.35
N THR A 106 4.46 8.09 11.95
CA THR A 106 3.31 7.23 11.67
C THR A 106 1.99 7.92 12.00
N VAL A 107 1.92 8.67 13.11
CA VAL A 107 0.74 9.49 13.46
C VAL A 107 0.48 10.54 12.40
N ALA A 108 1.50 11.26 11.94
CA ALA A 108 1.36 12.26 10.89
C ALA A 108 0.87 11.64 9.57
N THR A 109 1.38 10.46 9.20
CA THR A 109 0.91 9.71 8.03
C THR A 109 -0.55 9.28 8.20
N ILE A 110 -0.94 8.73 9.36
CA ILE A 110 -2.35 8.38 9.64
C ILE A 110 -3.26 9.59 9.48
N PHE A 111 -2.85 10.75 10.00
CA PHE A 111 -3.65 11.97 9.89
C PHE A 111 -3.87 12.36 8.42
N VAL A 112 -2.80 12.42 7.62
CA VAL A 112 -2.88 12.75 6.20
C VAL A 112 -3.77 11.74 5.45
N ILE A 113 -3.53 10.44 5.63
CA ILE A 113 -4.28 9.40 4.91
C ILE A 113 -5.75 9.36 5.35
N SER A 114 -6.05 9.63 6.62
CA SER A 114 -7.44 9.74 7.10
C SER A 114 -8.19 10.89 6.43
N VAL A 115 -7.53 12.05 6.28
CA VAL A 115 -8.09 13.20 5.55
C VAL A 115 -8.32 12.84 4.08
N LEU A 116 -7.33 12.23 3.41
CA LEU A 116 -7.49 11.79 2.02
C LEU A 116 -8.65 10.79 1.88
N THR A 117 -8.76 9.80 2.78
CA THR A 117 -9.85 8.81 2.78
C THR A 117 -11.22 9.48 2.84
N TYR A 118 -11.38 10.47 3.73
CA TYR A 118 -12.63 11.21 3.87
C TYR A 118 -13.01 11.99 2.60
N TYR A 119 -12.06 12.71 2.00
CA TYR A 119 -12.31 13.45 0.77
C TYR A 119 -12.53 12.53 -0.43
N SER A 120 -11.80 11.42 -0.54
CA SER A 120 -12.02 10.38 -1.55
C SER A 120 -13.41 9.77 -1.42
N PHE A 121 -13.90 9.51 -0.21
CA PHE A 121 -15.26 9.01 0.02
C PHE A 121 -16.32 10.03 -0.39
N LYS A 122 -16.14 11.32 -0.05
CA LYS A 122 -17.05 12.38 -0.55
C LYS A 122 -17.02 12.50 -2.07
N HIS A 123 -15.86 12.33 -2.68
CA HIS A 123 -15.72 12.37 -4.14
C HIS A 123 -16.47 11.20 -4.80
N PHE A 124 -16.38 10.00 -4.21
CA PHE A 124 -17.17 8.84 -4.60
C PHE A 124 -18.68 9.10 -4.45
N GLN A 125 -19.13 9.59 -3.28
CA GLN A 125 -20.54 9.87 -3.03
C GLN A 125 -21.11 10.88 -4.03
N ARG A 126 -20.34 11.90 -4.39
CA ARG A 126 -20.72 12.87 -5.40
C ARG A 126 -20.88 12.22 -6.78
N ALA A 127 -19.92 11.38 -7.18
CA ALA A 127 -19.99 10.65 -8.45
C ALA A 127 -21.17 9.67 -8.50
N TRP A 128 -21.51 9.04 -7.36
CA TRP A 128 -22.66 8.15 -7.23
C TRP A 128 -23.99 8.88 -7.39
N ILE A 129 -24.13 10.07 -6.80
CA ILE A 129 -25.37 10.88 -6.86
C ILE A 129 -25.56 11.52 -8.23
N ILE A 130 -24.47 11.99 -8.85
CA ILE A 130 -24.52 12.70 -10.15
C ILE A 130 -24.63 11.72 -11.33
N GLY A 131 -24.23 10.46 -11.16
CA GLY A 131 -24.18 9.50 -12.25
C GLY A 131 -23.08 9.81 -13.26
N ASP A 132 -21.92 10.30 -12.78
CA ASP A 132 -20.79 10.67 -13.64
C ASP A 132 -20.38 9.50 -14.55
N SER A 133 -20.50 9.72 -15.85
CA SER A 133 -20.20 8.76 -16.90
C SER A 133 -19.01 9.23 -17.72
N THR A 134 -18.13 8.31 -18.16
CA THR A 134 -17.00 8.71 -19.03
C THR A 134 -17.46 9.29 -20.37
N ILE A 135 -16.66 10.17 -20.96
CA ILE A 135 -17.00 11.01 -22.12
C ILE A 135 -17.26 10.16 -23.39
N ASP A 136 -16.56 9.04 -23.58
CA ASP A 136 -16.65 8.23 -24.80
C ASP A 136 -17.72 7.13 -24.73
N ILE A 137 -17.71 6.24 -23.72
CA ILE A 137 -18.67 5.11 -23.62
C ILE A 137 -19.77 5.31 -22.56
N GLN A 138 -19.76 6.43 -21.83
CA GLN A 138 -20.68 6.64 -20.70
C GLN A 138 -20.55 5.54 -19.63
N LEU A 139 -19.35 5.00 -19.43
CA LEU A 139 -19.12 4.03 -18.38
C LEU A 139 -19.32 4.68 -17.00
N PRO A 140 -20.05 4.02 -16.09
CA PRO A 140 -20.18 4.51 -14.73
C PRO A 140 -18.80 4.60 -14.07
N THR A 141 -18.38 5.81 -13.66
CA THR A 141 -17.06 6.04 -13.04
C THR A 141 -17.00 5.63 -11.57
N TRP A 142 -18.13 5.23 -10.99
CA TRP A 142 -18.27 4.91 -9.57
C TRP A 142 -17.37 3.74 -9.10
N PRO A 143 -17.12 2.65 -9.86
CA PRO A 143 -16.32 1.53 -9.37
C PRO A 143 -14.87 1.94 -9.10
N SER A 144 -14.25 2.66 -10.03
CA SER A 144 -12.86 3.15 -9.87
C SER A 144 -12.75 4.17 -8.74
N LYS A 145 -13.72 5.07 -8.60
CA LYS A 145 -13.75 6.06 -7.51
C LYS A 145 -13.96 5.43 -6.13
N LEU A 146 -14.58 4.24 -6.04
CA LEU A 146 -14.77 3.49 -4.80
C LEU A 146 -13.51 2.71 -4.37
N MET A 147 -12.68 2.29 -5.33
CA MET A 147 -11.42 1.59 -5.02
C MET A 147 -10.42 2.48 -4.26
N ILE A 148 -10.45 3.79 -4.50
CA ILE A 148 -9.57 4.77 -3.83
C ILE A 148 -9.80 4.83 -2.31
N PRO A 149 -11.02 5.14 -1.80
CA PRO A 149 -11.28 5.13 -0.36
C PRO A 149 -11.10 3.73 0.25
N LEU A 150 -11.35 2.66 -0.51
CA LEU A 150 -11.11 1.29 -0.03
C LEU A 150 -9.62 1.00 0.19
N ALA A 151 -8.76 1.36 -0.78
CA ALA A 151 -7.31 1.23 -0.66
C ALA A 151 -6.76 2.08 0.52
N PHE A 152 -7.22 3.33 0.66
CA PHE A 152 -6.80 4.18 1.78
C PHE A 152 -7.34 3.71 3.14
N SER A 153 -8.52 3.07 3.19
CA SER A 153 -9.04 2.48 4.43
C SER A 153 -8.19 1.30 4.88
N LEU A 154 -7.81 0.41 3.96
CA LEU A 154 -6.87 -0.69 4.24
C LEU A 154 -5.51 -0.15 4.71
N LEU A 155 -5.01 0.87 4.03
CA LEU A 155 -3.75 1.53 4.38
C LEU A 155 -3.77 2.18 5.77
N THR A 156 -4.88 2.84 6.12
CA THR A 156 -5.08 3.42 7.46
C THR A 156 -5.09 2.33 8.53
N LEU A 157 -5.76 1.19 8.26
CA LEU A 157 -5.80 0.06 9.18
C LEU A 157 -4.40 -0.53 9.39
N ARG A 158 -3.60 -0.68 8.33
CA ARG A 158 -2.19 -1.11 8.41
C ARG A 158 -1.36 -0.17 9.26
N LEU A 159 -1.48 1.15 9.05
CA LEU A 159 -0.76 2.15 9.82
C LEU A 159 -1.15 2.14 11.30
N CYS A 160 -2.41 1.86 11.64
CA CYS A 160 -2.84 1.69 13.02
C CYS A 160 -2.16 0.49 13.69
N VAL A 161 -2.02 -0.64 12.99
CA VAL A 161 -1.27 -1.82 13.48
C VAL A 161 0.20 -1.47 13.67
N GLN A 162 0.80 -0.75 12.72
CA GLN A 162 2.19 -0.31 12.79
C GLN A 162 2.44 0.64 13.97
N LEU A 163 1.54 1.58 14.20
CA LEU A 163 1.56 2.49 15.35
C LEU A 163 1.47 1.73 16.68
N ALA A 164 0.60 0.71 16.77
CA ALA A 164 0.52 -0.15 17.94
C ALA A 164 1.83 -0.92 18.19
N GLY A 165 2.48 -1.38 17.12
CA GLY A 165 3.82 -1.98 17.16
C GLY A 165 4.87 -1.01 17.70
N TYR A 166 4.90 0.24 17.21
CA TYR A 166 5.84 1.27 17.68
C TYR A 166 5.61 1.67 19.14
N ILE A 167 4.37 1.88 19.57
CA ILE A 167 4.06 2.19 20.98
C ILE A 167 4.58 1.08 21.90
N ARG A 168 4.45 -0.17 21.49
CA ARG A 168 4.97 -1.32 22.25
C ARG A 168 6.50 -1.32 22.34
N LEU A 169 7.20 -1.01 21.26
CA LEU A 169 8.66 -0.90 21.22
C LEU A 169 9.20 0.30 22.02
N ILE A 170 8.42 1.38 22.15
CA ILE A 170 8.73 2.52 23.04
C ILE A 170 8.69 2.09 24.52
N VAL A 171 7.68 1.28 24.90
CA VAL A 171 7.51 0.80 26.28
C VAL A 171 8.57 -0.24 26.66
N ASP A 172 8.88 -1.18 25.76
CA ASP A 172 9.90 -2.20 26.01
C ASP A 172 10.74 -2.50 24.74
N PRO A 173 11.95 -1.90 24.64
CA PRO A 173 12.82 -2.01 23.46
C PRO A 173 13.38 -3.42 23.20
N LYS A 174 13.18 -4.38 24.11
CA LYS A 174 13.67 -5.77 23.98
C LYS A 174 12.67 -6.71 23.30
N LEU A 175 11.47 -6.22 22.98
CA LEU A 175 10.42 -7.03 22.36
C LEU A 175 10.66 -7.17 20.85
N GLN A 176 10.27 -8.32 20.31
CA GLN A 176 10.33 -8.56 18.86
C GLN A 176 9.48 -7.52 18.10
N PRO A 177 10.03 -6.89 17.05
CA PRO A 177 9.30 -5.96 16.21
C PRO A 177 8.23 -6.71 15.40
N ILE A 178 7.00 -6.69 15.90
CA ILE A 178 5.82 -7.31 15.30
C ILE A 178 4.97 -6.19 14.71
N GLY A 179 4.56 -6.30 13.44
CA GLY A 179 3.75 -5.30 12.74
C GLY A 179 4.52 -4.04 12.30
N VAL A 180 5.85 -4.05 12.38
CA VAL A 180 6.72 -2.93 11.95
C VAL A 180 7.50 -3.35 10.69
N PRO A 181 7.53 -2.55 9.62
CA PRO A 181 8.36 -2.81 8.47
C PRO A 181 9.84 -2.62 8.82
N ILE A 182 10.50 -3.76 9.00
CA ILE A 182 11.95 -3.88 9.17
C ILE A 182 12.56 -3.73 7.78
N ILE A 183 13.05 -2.55 7.43
CA ILE A 183 13.88 -2.41 6.24
C ILE A 183 15.24 -2.96 6.61
N VAL A 184 15.70 -3.95 5.83
CA VAL A 184 17.07 -4.44 5.91
C VAL A 184 17.95 -3.26 5.52
N ASP A 185 18.67 -2.71 6.50
CA ASP A 185 19.63 -1.65 6.29
C ASP A 185 20.54 -2.01 5.10
N ILE A 186 20.71 -1.08 4.15
CA ILE A 186 21.46 -1.30 2.90
C ILE A 186 22.85 -1.85 3.21
N GLU A 187 23.41 -1.46 4.37
CA GLU A 187 24.69 -1.96 4.88
C GLU A 187 24.66 -3.46 5.27
N ASN A 188 23.57 -3.94 5.86
CA ASN A 188 23.39 -5.35 6.21
C ASN A 188 23.07 -6.20 4.98
N GLN A 189 22.32 -5.66 4.02
CA GLN A 189 22.07 -6.34 2.75
C GLN A 189 23.36 -6.44 1.92
N ALA A 190 24.15 -5.37 1.82
CA ALA A 190 25.46 -5.40 1.17
C ALA A 190 26.43 -6.38 1.83
N LYS A 191 26.43 -6.49 3.18
CA LYS A 191 27.23 -7.49 3.90
C LYS A 191 26.73 -8.92 3.69
N GLN A 192 25.42 -9.14 3.62
CA GLN A 192 24.84 -10.45 3.33
C GLN A 192 25.11 -10.89 1.88
N GLU A 193 25.00 -9.98 0.91
CA GLU A 193 25.34 -10.24 -0.49
C GLU A 193 26.85 -10.49 -0.66
N ALA A 194 27.71 -9.70 0.01
CA ALA A 194 29.15 -9.92 0.00
C ALA A 194 29.57 -11.26 0.62
N SER A 195 28.93 -11.67 1.74
CA SER A 195 29.19 -12.96 2.37
C SER A 195 28.58 -14.15 1.61
N GLN A 196 27.49 -13.95 0.85
CA GLN A 196 27.00 -14.96 -0.09
C GLN A 196 27.96 -15.14 -1.28
N LEU A 197 28.55 -14.06 -1.80
CA LEU A 197 29.55 -14.13 -2.87
C LEU A 197 30.85 -14.83 -2.43
N ASP A 198 31.28 -14.65 -1.17
CA ASP A 198 32.45 -15.35 -0.62
C ASP A 198 32.22 -16.85 -0.39
N ASN A 199 30.98 -17.29 -0.14
CA ASN A 199 30.65 -18.73 -0.02
C ASN A 199 30.49 -19.45 -1.38
N ILE A 200 30.54 -18.71 -2.49
CA ILE A 200 30.44 -19.26 -3.86
C ILE A 200 31.83 -19.48 -4.50
N LYS A 201 32.92 -19.03 -3.84
CA LYS A 201 34.31 -19.34 -4.22
C LYS A 201 34.80 -20.62 -3.55
#